data_AF-A0A352W407-F1
#
_entry.id   AF-A0A352W407-F1
#
_cell.length_a   1.000
_cell.length_b   1.000
_cell.length_c   1.000
_cell.angle_alpha   90.00
_cell.angle_beta   90.00
_cell.angle_gamma   90.00
#
_symmetry.space_group_name_H-M   'P 1'
#
loop_
_entity.id
_entity.type
_entity.pdbx_description
1 polymer ?
#
loop_
_entity_poly.entity_id
_entity_poly.type
_entity_poly.pdbx_seq_one_letter_code
_entity_poly.pdbx_strand_id
1 'polypeptide(L)'
;MIRKKILFNLMSGLIFFIANPLFSAPDTSLSIFSDALPEQWALFSGKGVEPLLSADPRPHISLTYKGAAPFGFMKMNCRLSEHALLLNVDQPEQYALVFYLNSGNDSFGVNCGGQQIQVRLDFFTANAEEYSSDYIKCREFIDHGAIDSDSTTWQKTEIPFHLFNPRKKELDSIKALWLQFANSDIPRAGISIADISLQRQTIKIKKQTIMDDESFCEFKEIPQRLLMPKNARISIEGPNLVVNGKPRFIIGTQVSAAPDQGVEGPPTIGYHEKYKWIYEKLPDYETCQRLGFDSMGFFVPGDWMLEFDQNVAWNRKPESFKRLFSFLQEIHLPLYVDFTLFPHVHGKLTEMPGFPPAAKMNPSYKQHWLPFNTDTEEGMSYLRRFWEYGARLMVDRGFTPFFYELFNEPSYFSTSPQNRQRFQLALKQNYQTI
;
A
#
# COMPACT_ATOMS: atom_id res chain seq x y z
N MET A 1 -28.58 -1.35 -45.59
CA MET A 1 -29.83 -2.04 -45.17
C MET A 1 -29.41 -3.19 -44.28
N ILE A 2 -29.74 -3.32 -43.00
CA ILE A 2 -30.83 -2.79 -42.18
C ILE A 2 -30.24 -2.29 -40.85
N ARG A 3 -30.46 -1.01 -40.54
CA ARG A 3 -30.27 -0.44 -39.19
C ARG A 3 -31.46 -0.88 -38.35
N LYS A 4 -31.24 -1.58 -37.24
CA LYS A 4 -32.26 -1.66 -36.17
C LYS A 4 -32.00 -0.51 -35.19
N LYS A 5 -32.74 0.58 -35.39
CA LYS A 5 -33.06 1.53 -34.33
C LYS A 5 -34.10 0.86 -33.44
N ILE A 6 -33.87 0.80 -32.14
CA ILE A 6 -34.96 0.69 -31.16
C ILE A 6 -34.91 1.99 -30.37
N LEU A 7 -35.95 2.79 -30.56
CA LEU A 7 -36.30 3.98 -29.80
C LEU A 7 -37.33 3.51 -28.76
N PHE A 8 -37.17 3.85 -27.49
CA PHE A 8 -38.29 3.90 -26.55
C PHE A 8 -38.32 5.25 -25.84
N ASN A 9 -39.53 5.68 -25.52
CA ASN A 9 -39.93 7.03 -25.16
C ASN A 9 -40.77 6.93 -23.86
N LEU A 10 -40.62 7.92 -22.97
CA LEU A 10 -41.49 8.31 -21.84
C LEU A 10 -41.70 7.32 -20.67
N MET A 11 -41.30 7.74 -19.46
CA MET A 11 -42.26 8.24 -18.45
C MET A 11 -41.54 8.83 -17.21
N SER A 12 -42.12 9.95 -16.76
CA SER A 12 -41.82 10.70 -15.54
C SER A 12 -41.91 9.84 -14.26
N GLY A 13 -40.87 9.88 -13.45
CA GLY A 13 -40.86 9.34 -12.09
C GLY A 13 -39.97 10.18 -11.17
N LEU A 14 -40.58 11.11 -10.45
CA LEU A 14 -40.04 11.70 -9.23
C LEU A 14 -39.85 10.57 -8.20
N ILE A 15 -38.77 10.53 -7.40
CA ILE A 15 -38.74 9.97 -6.03
C ILE A 15 -37.37 10.22 -5.33
N PHE A 16 -37.48 10.56 -4.05
CA PHE A 16 -36.49 10.92 -3.02
C PHE A 16 -35.54 9.78 -2.57
N PHE A 17 -34.38 10.12 -1.99
CA PHE A 17 -33.65 9.26 -1.04
C PHE A 17 -33.00 10.01 0.13
N ILE A 18 -33.03 9.33 1.28
CA ILE A 18 -32.57 9.72 2.63
C ILE A 18 -31.06 9.51 2.77
N ALA A 19 -30.36 10.44 3.43
CA ALA A 19 -28.94 10.33 3.77
C ALA A 19 -28.75 9.87 5.23
N ASN A 20 -27.75 9.01 5.46
CA ASN A 20 -27.21 8.73 6.79
C ASN A 20 -25.93 9.60 6.96
N PRO A 21 -25.89 10.57 7.89
CA PRO A 21 -24.84 11.59 7.93
C PRO A 21 -23.75 11.19 8.91
N LEU A 22 -22.73 10.48 8.44
CA LEU A 22 -21.47 10.33 9.18
C LEU A 22 -20.35 10.68 8.18
N PHE A 23 -19.80 11.88 8.33
CA PHE A 23 -18.72 12.48 7.52
C PHE A 23 -19.10 13.11 6.18
N SER A 24 -19.88 14.19 6.19
CA SER A 24 -19.89 15.17 5.09
C SER A 24 -19.14 16.44 5.52
N ALA A 25 -17.98 16.71 4.91
CA ALA A 25 -17.40 18.05 4.93
C ALA A 25 -18.25 18.97 4.01
N PRO A 26 -18.47 20.25 4.33
CA PRO A 26 -19.51 21.08 3.69
C PRO A 26 -19.28 21.44 2.21
N ASP A 27 -18.07 21.29 1.67
CA ASP A 27 -17.65 22.06 0.48
C ASP A 27 -17.10 21.22 -0.70
N THR A 28 -17.62 20.02 -0.96
CA THR A 28 -17.24 19.26 -2.18
C THR A 28 -18.38 19.31 -3.19
N SER A 29 -18.21 20.06 -4.30
CA SER A 29 -19.25 20.21 -5.33
C SER A 29 -18.99 19.36 -6.56
N LEU A 30 -19.94 18.53 -6.99
CA LEU A 30 -19.84 17.74 -8.22
C LEU A 30 -20.56 18.49 -9.36
N SER A 31 -19.93 18.67 -10.52
CA SER A 31 -20.52 19.38 -11.67
C SER A 31 -20.57 18.44 -12.89
N ILE A 32 -21.75 17.99 -13.29
CA ILE A 32 -21.91 17.01 -14.37
C ILE A 32 -22.17 17.74 -15.70
N PHE A 33 -21.46 17.36 -16.77
CA PHE A 33 -21.62 17.92 -18.12
C PHE A 33 -21.96 16.80 -19.13
N SER A 34 -23.21 16.35 -19.18
CA SER A 34 -23.59 15.24 -20.06
C SER A 34 -24.83 15.54 -20.87
N ASP A 35 -24.75 15.39 -22.19
CA ASP A 35 -25.91 15.40 -23.09
C ASP A 35 -26.71 14.09 -23.03
N ALA A 36 -26.12 13.01 -22.49
CA ALA A 36 -26.79 11.79 -22.06
C ALA A 36 -25.80 10.90 -21.28
N LEU A 37 -26.04 10.69 -19.98
CA LEU A 37 -25.54 9.47 -19.33
C LEU A 37 -26.28 8.29 -19.99
N PRO A 38 -25.66 7.12 -20.17
CA PRO A 38 -26.42 5.95 -20.57
C PRO A 38 -27.59 5.80 -19.57
N GLU A 39 -28.82 5.57 -20.05
CA GLU A 39 -30.07 5.56 -19.24
C GLU A 39 -30.00 4.68 -17.97
N GLN A 40 -28.98 3.83 -17.91
CA GLN A 40 -28.69 2.80 -16.93
C GLN A 40 -27.79 3.26 -15.76
N TRP A 41 -27.39 4.53 -15.64
CA TRP A 41 -26.50 4.99 -14.57
C TRP A 41 -27.17 6.03 -13.65
N ALA A 42 -27.06 5.84 -12.34
CA ALA A 42 -27.49 6.82 -11.34
C ALA A 42 -26.32 7.25 -10.45
N LEU A 43 -26.17 8.57 -10.29
CA LEU A 43 -25.11 9.18 -9.53
C LEU A 43 -25.56 9.51 -8.10
N PHE A 44 -24.72 9.22 -7.11
CA PHE A 44 -24.93 9.65 -5.73
C PHE A 44 -23.74 10.51 -5.30
N SER A 45 -23.99 11.76 -4.88
CA SER A 45 -22.98 12.67 -4.32
C SER A 45 -23.49 13.36 -3.06
N GLY A 46 -22.55 13.85 -2.24
CA GLY A 46 -22.85 14.81 -1.17
C GLY A 46 -23.41 16.13 -1.74
N LYS A 47 -24.07 16.93 -0.89
CA LYS A 47 -24.78 18.17 -1.28
C LYS A 47 -23.92 19.13 -2.11
N GLY A 48 -24.54 19.75 -3.13
CA GLY A 48 -23.98 20.89 -3.88
C GLY A 48 -23.65 20.56 -5.34
N VAL A 49 -24.67 20.27 -6.15
CA VAL A 49 -24.53 20.12 -7.61
C VAL A 49 -25.00 21.42 -8.26
N GLU A 50 -24.07 22.14 -8.90
CA GLU A 50 -24.43 23.22 -9.83
C GLU A 50 -24.11 22.77 -11.26
N PRO A 51 -25.10 22.81 -12.18
CA PRO A 51 -24.85 22.60 -13.59
C PRO A 51 -24.11 23.81 -14.15
N LEU A 52 -22.91 23.58 -14.67
CA LEU A 52 -22.22 24.54 -15.53
C LEU A 52 -22.33 24.02 -16.98
N LEU A 53 -22.18 24.88 -17.98
CA LEU A 53 -22.09 24.48 -19.39
C LEU A 53 -20.61 24.45 -19.79
N SER A 54 -20.12 23.32 -20.30
CA SER A 54 -18.72 23.16 -20.72
C SER A 54 -18.63 23.40 -22.21
N ALA A 55 -17.54 24.03 -22.65
CA ALA A 55 -17.25 24.26 -24.06
C ALA A 55 -16.59 23.04 -24.74
N ASP A 56 -16.38 21.93 -24.01
CA ASP A 56 -15.74 20.71 -24.54
C ASP A 56 -16.75 19.89 -25.39
N PRO A 57 -16.39 19.50 -26.63
CA PRO A 57 -17.24 18.67 -27.49
C PRO A 57 -17.41 17.21 -27.02
N ARG A 58 -16.65 16.70 -26.04
CA ARG A 58 -16.83 15.36 -25.49
C ARG A 58 -17.81 15.37 -24.29
N PRO A 59 -18.83 14.50 -24.23
CA PRO A 59 -19.64 14.33 -23.03
C PRO A 59 -18.79 13.82 -21.86
N HIS A 60 -18.83 14.49 -20.70
CA HIS A 60 -17.97 14.15 -19.57
C HIS A 60 -18.58 14.47 -18.19
N ILE A 61 -18.07 13.81 -17.16
CA ILE A 61 -18.42 14.09 -15.78
C ILE A 61 -17.26 14.88 -15.16
N SER A 62 -17.53 16.08 -14.65
CA SER A 62 -16.50 16.88 -13.97
C SER A 62 -16.67 16.84 -12.45
N LEU A 63 -15.61 16.43 -11.79
CA LEU A 63 -15.46 16.44 -10.35
C LEU A 63 -14.78 17.73 -9.96
N THR A 64 -15.49 18.71 -9.40
CA THR A 64 -14.88 19.96 -8.93
C THR A 64 -14.49 19.81 -7.46
N TYR A 65 -13.21 19.95 -7.14
CA TYR A 65 -12.78 19.95 -5.75
C TYR A 65 -12.84 21.39 -5.18
N LYS A 66 -13.71 21.65 -4.19
CA LYS A 66 -13.88 22.98 -3.55
C LYS A 66 -13.58 23.00 -2.04
N GLY A 67 -13.07 21.91 -1.47
CA GLY A 67 -13.01 21.71 -0.01
C GLY A 67 -11.61 21.61 0.61
N ALA A 68 -11.56 21.49 1.93
CA ALA A 68 -10.33 21.29 2.73
C ALA A 68 -10.10 19.82 3.16
N ALA A 69 -10.96 18.90 2.72
CA ALA A 69 -10.93 17.50 3.14
C ALA A 69 -10.15 16.62 2.12
N PRO A 70 -9.06 15.94 2.52
CA PRO A 70 -8.18 15.20 1.60
C PRO A 70 -8.81 13.98 0.91
N PHE A 71 -10.10 13.70 1.12
CA PHE A 71 -10.78 12.52 0.61
C PHE A 71 -12.13 12.88 -0.04
N GLY A 72 -12.19 12.84 -1.37
CA GLY A 72 -13.43 12.89 -2.14
C GLY A 72 -13.73 11.51 -2.73
N PHE A 73 -14.97 11.03 -2.56
CA PHE A 73 -15.45 9.77 -3.15
C PHE A 73 -16.54 10.06 -4.16
N MET A 74 -16.50 9.38 -5.31
CA MET A 74 -17.62 9.31 -6.24
C MET A 74 -18.07 7.86 -6.37
N LYS A 75 -19.37 7.61 -6.22
CA LYS A 75 -20.01 6.33 -6.51
C LYS A 75 -20.95 6.49 -7.68
N MET A 76 -20.66 5.77 -8.76
CA MET A 76 -21.56 5.62 -9.89
C MET A 76 -22.26 4.26 -9.77
N ASN A 77 -23.56 4.24 -9.49
CA ASN A 77 -24.33 3.00 -9.45
C ASN A 77 -24.85 2.69 -10.85
N CYS A 78 -24.75 1.42 -11.26
CA CYS A 78 -25.54 0.90 -12.37
C CYS A 78 -26.99 0.73 -11.88
N ARG A 79 -27.94 1.46 -12.49
CA ARG A 79 -29.36 1.44 -12.14
C ARG A 79 -30.06 0.21 -12.79
N LEU A 80 -30.26 -0.79 -11.93
CA LEU A 80 -31.40 -1.72 -11.74
C LEU A 80 -31.96 -2.62 -12.87
N SER A 81 -32.13 -3.88 -12.42
CA SER A 81 -33.22 -4.86 -12.64
C SER A 81 -33.44 -5.59 -13.95
N GLU A 82 -33.00 -5.12 -15.13
CA GLU A 82 -33.14 -5.93 -16.37
C GLU A 82 -31.93 -5.85 -17.32
N HIS A 83 -30.97 -4.97 -17.02
CA HIS A 83 -29.79 -4.70 -17.86
C HIS A 83 -28.53 -4.56 -17.01
N ALA A 84 -28.28 -5.52 -16.13
CA ALA A 84 -26.92 -5.77 -15.71
C ALA A 84 -26.03 -5.80 -16.98
N LEU A 85 -24.85 -5.14 -16.95
CA LEU A 85 -23.76 -5.54 -17.82
C LEU A 85 -23.44 -6.98 -17.40
N LEU A 86 -24.19 -7.93 -17.96
CA LEU A 86 -23.96 -9.35 -17.79
C LEU A 86 -22.53 -9.57 -18.20
N LEU A 87 -21.69 -9.90 -17.22
CA LEU A 87 -20.35 -10.34 -17.45
C LEU A 87 -20.45 -11.77 -18.00
N ASN A 88 -21.04 -11.94 -19.18
CA ASN A 88 -20.91 -13.17 -19.95
C ASN A 88 -19.52 -13.15 -20.60
N VAL A 89 -18.53 -13.03 -19.73
CA VAL A 89 -17.13 -12.81 -20.04
C VAL A 89 -16.47 -14.12 -19.68
N ASP A 90 -16.51 -15.05 -20.62
CA ASP A 90 -15.86 -16.37 -20.49
C ASP A 90 -14.35 -16.25 -20.22
N GLN A 91 -13.78 -15.05 -20.43
CA GLN A 91 -12.35 -14.73 -20.39
C GLN A 91 -12.12 -13.28 -19.89
N PRO A 92 -12.27 -12.99 -18.57
CA PRO A 92 -12.14 -11.64 -18.00
C PRO A 92 -10.77 -11.00 -18.22
N GLU A 93 -9.74 -11.82 -18.45
CA GLU A 93 -8.41 -11.40 -18.87
C GLU A 93 -8.38 -10.68 -20.23
N GLN A 94 -9.41 -10.82 -21.05
CA GLN A 94 -9.50 -10.17 -22.37
C GLN A 94 -10.19 -8.80 -22.33
N TYR A 95 -10.57 -8.30 -21.16
CA TYR A 95 -11.29 -7.04 -21.05
C TYR A 95 -10.49 -6.04 -20.21
N ALA A 96 -10.74 -4.75 -20.48
CA ALA A 96 -10.24 -3.65 -19.67
C ALA A 96 -11.35 -2.65 -19.40
N LEU A 97 -11.32 -2.06 -18.20
CA LEU A 97 -12.05 -0.84 -17.91
C LEU A 97 -11.30 0.32 -18.59
N VAL A 98 -11.97 1.00 -19.51
CA VAL A 98 -11.42 2.10 -20.29
C VAL A 98 -12.20 3.37 -19.98
N PHE A 99 -11.48 4.45 -19.70
CA PHE A 99 -12.05 5.79 -19.56
C PHE A 99 -10.98 6.82 -19.92
N TYR A 100 -11.39 8.07 -20.14
CA TYR A 100 -10.49 9.18 -20.42
C TYR A 100 -10.53 10.17 -19.27
N LEU A 101 -9.36 10.69 -18.92
CA LEU A 101 -9.18 11.68 -17.87
C LEU A 101 -8.68 12.99 -18.48
N ASN A 102 -9.10 14.10 -17.88
CA ASN A 102 -8.55 15.43 -18.09
C ASN A 102 -8.55 16.16 -16.75
N SER A 103 -7.66 17.13 -16.57
CA SER A 103 -7.61 17.95 -15.37
C SER A 103 -8.74 18.98 -15.33
N GLY A 104 -9.17 19.32 -14.12
CA GLY A 104 -10.08 20.43 -13.87
C GLY A 104 -9.35 21.74 -13.62
N ASN A 105 -10.13 22.81 -13.51
CA ASN A 105 -9.62 24.09 -13.03
C ASN A 105 -9.53 24.11 -11.50
N ASP A 106 -8.49 24.76 -10.99
CA ASP A 106 -8.37 25.09 -9.57
C ASP A 106 -9.33 26.23 -9.17
N SER A 107 -9.26 26.67 -7.91
CA SER A 107 -10.06 27.78 -7.39
C SER A 107 -9.80 29.13 -8.09
N PHE A 108 -8.70 29.24 -8.85
CA PHE A 108 -8.33 30.44 -9.61
C PHE A 108 -8.71 30.34 -11.09
N GLY A 109 -9.37 29.25 -11.50
CA GLY A 109 -9.73 29.01 -12.89
C GLY A 109 -8.57 28.49 -13.75
N VAL A 110 -7.44 28.12 -13.13
CA VAL A 110 -6.26 27.60 -13.84
C VAL A 110 -6.36 26.09 -13.93
N ASN A 111 -6.27 25.55 -15.15
CA ASN A 111 -6.23 24.10 -15.35
C ASN A 111 -4.97 23.51 -14.70
N CYS A 112 -5.15 22.55 -13.80
CA CYS A 112 -4.06 21.99 -13.00
C CYS A 112 -4.14 20.47 -12.97
N GLY A 113 -3.09 19.82 -13.45
CA GLY A 113 -2.85 18.38 -13.32
C GLY A 113 -2.12 18.01 -12.02
N GLY A 114 -1.54 16.82 -12.02
CA GLY A 114 -0.79 16.22 -10.92
C GLY A 114 -1.63 15.33 -10.00
N GLN A 115 -2.95 15.32 -10.18
CA GLN A 115 -3.84 14.46 -9.39
C GLN A 115 -3.60 12.99 -9.75
N GLN A 116 -3.63 12.15 -8.72
CA GLN A 116 -3.68 10.70 -8.87
C GLN A 116 -5.05 10.24 -8.40
N ILE A 117 -5.55 9.18 -9.03
CA ILE A 117 -6.82 8.56 -8.65
C ILE A 117 -6.64 7.07 -8.43
N GLN A 118 -7.60 6.49 -7.71
CA GLN A 118 -7.79 5.05 -7.59
C GLN A 118 -9.24 4.71 -7.87
N VAL A 119 -9.45 3.51 -8.42
CA VAL A 119 -10.77 2.99 -8.80
C VAL A 119 -11.07 1.68 -8.10
N ARG A 120 -12.35 1.43 -7.85
CA ARG A 120 -12.84 0.13 -7.36
C ARG A 120 -14.14 -0.21 -8.07
N LEU A 121 -14.33 -1.48 -8.39
CA LEU A 121 -15.61 -2.02 -8.85
C LEU A 121 -16.28 -2.81 -7.72
N ASP A 122 -17.59 -2.60 -7.57
CA ASP A 122 -18.47 -3.51 -6.84
C ASP A 122 -19.23 -4.38 -7.86
N PHE A 123 -19.48 -5.63 -7.49
CA PHE A 123 -20.09 -6.65 -8.33
C PHE A 123 -21.22 -7.38 -7.59
N PHE A 124 -22.09 -8.01 -8.36
CA PHE A 124 -22.87 -9.17 -7.91
C PHE A 124 -22.19 -10.45 -8.39
N THR A 125 -22.15 -11.48 -7.53
CA THR A 125 -21.69 -12.82 -7.89
C THR A 125 -22.82 -13.65 -8.50
N ALA A 126 -22.50 -14.82 -9.07
CA ALA A 126 -23.50 -15.77 -9.56
C ALA A 126 -24.55 -16.18 -8.51
N ASN A 127 -24.21 -16.10 -7.22
CA ASN A 127 -25.11 -16.40 -6.10
C ASN A 127 -25.85 -15.15 -5.57
N ALA A 128 -25.84 -14.05 -6.33
CA ALA A 128 -26.38 -12.74 -5.93
C ALA A 128 -25.74 -12.13 -4.67
N GLU A 129 -24.54 -12.56 -4.29
CA GLU A 129 -23.78 -11.95 -3.21
C GLU A 129 -23.04 -10.71 -3.70
N GLU A 130 -22.83 -9.73 -2.81
CA GLU A 130 -22.04 -8.55 -3.14
C GLU A 130 -20.55 -8.83 -2.99
N TYR A 131 -19.76 -8.41 -3.98
CA TYR A 131 -18.31 -8.47 -3.95
C TYR A 131 -17.71 -7.13 -4.32
N SER A 132 -16.86 -6.58 -3.46
CA SER A 132 -16.05 -5.40 -3.77
C SER A 132 -14.62 -5.82 -4.08
N SER A 133 -14.09 -5.32 -5.19
CA SER A 133 -12.66 -5.38 -5.48
C SER A 133 -11.85 -4.52 -4.50
N ASP A 134 -10.53 -4.70 -4.48
CA ASP A 134 -9.63 -3.73 -3.86
C ASP A 134 -9.55 -2.46 -4.72
N TYR A 135 -9.12 -1.34 -4.12
CA TYR A 135 -8.82 -0.13 -4.88
C TYR A 135 -7.57 -0.34 -5.73
N ILE A 136 -7.70 -0.10 -7.04
CA ILE A 136 -6.60 -0.09 -7.99
C ILE A 136 -6.14 1.36 -8.18
N LYS A 137 -4.88 1.64 -7.85
CA LYS A 137 -4.26 2.94 -8.12
C LYS A 137 -4.05 3.10 -9.62
N CYS A 138 -4.58 4.19 -10.18
CA CYS A 138 -4.49 4.43 -11.63
C CYS A 138 -3.13 4.95 -12.09
N ARG A 139 -2.18 5.20 -11.18
CA ARG A 139 -0.82 5.69 -11.51
C ARG A 139 -0.09 4.82 -12.54
N GLU A 140 -0.35 3.52 -12.58
CA GLU A 140 0.29 2.61 -13.54
C GLU A 140 -0.38 2.63 -14.93
N PHE A 141 -1.55 3.25 -15.03
CA PHE A 141 -2.43 3.21 -16.20
C PHE A 141 -2.70 4.61 -16.79
N ILE A 142 -2.11 5.65 -16.21
CA ILE A 142 -2.16 7.04 -16.68
C ILE A 142 -0.76 7.41 -17.17
N ASP A 143 -0.66 8.05 -18.34
CA ASP A 143 0.63 8.52 -18.86
C ASP A 143 1.35 9.41 -17.84
N HIS A 144 2.65 9.14 -17.62
CA HIS A 144 3.47 9.79 -16.59
C HIS A 144 2.99 9.63 -15.14
N GLY A 145 1.97 8.80 -14.90
CA GLY A 145 1.48 8.40 -13.59
C GLY A 145 0.63 9.42 -12.84
N ALA A 146 0.24 10.51 -13.48
CA ALA A 146 -0.68 11.50 -12.94
C ALA A 146 -1.44 12.20 -14.08
N ILE A 147 -2.57 12.82 -13.76
CA ILE A 147 -3.34 13.58 -14.74
C ILE A 147 -2.51 14.79 -15.19
N ASP A 148 -2.37 15.04 -16.49
CA ASP A 148 -1.59 16.19 -16.99
C ASP A 148 -2.35 17.53 -16.83
N SER A 149 -1.66 18.63 -17.08
CA SER A 149 -2.23 19.99 -16.99
C SER A 149 -2.63 20.56 -18.36
N ASP A 150 -2.78 19.71 -19.37
CA ASP A 150 -3.17 20.14 -20.72
C ASP A 150 -4.66 19.90 -20.92
N SER A 151 -5.44 20.95 -20.69
CA SER A 151 -6.90 20.97 -20.85
C SER A 151 -7.39 20.57 -22.25
N THR A 152 -6.51 20.59 -23.26
CA THR A 152 -6.85 20.20 -24.64
C THR A 152 -6.66 18.72 -24.91
N THR A 153 -6.07 17.98 -23.98
CA THR A 153 -5.78 16.55 -24.11
C THR A 153 -6.61 15.70 -23.17
N TRP A 154 -6.84 14.45 -23.57
CA TRP A 154 -7.57 13.46 -22.80
C TRP A 154 -6.69 12.22 -22.66
N GLN A 155 -6.23 11.94 -21.45
CA GLN A 155 -5.39 10.78 -21.17
C GLN A 155 -6.26 9.54 -21.09
N LYS A 156 -5.99 8.58 -21.98
CA LYS A 156 -6.67 7.29 -21.97
C LYS A 156 -6.13 6.45 -20.82
N THR A 157 -7.03 5.97 -19.96
CA THR A 157 -6.73 5.04 -18.88
C THR A 157 -7.32 3.68 -19.21
N GLU A 158 -6.49 2.64 -19.28
CA GLU A 158 -6.91 1.26 -19.56
C GLU A 158 -6.47 0.34 -18.42
N ILE A 159 -7.43 -0.17 -17.64
CA ILE A 159 -7.16 -1.02 -16.48
C ILE A 159 -7.61 -2.44 -16.79
N PRO A 160 -6.70 -3.44 -16.85
CA PRO A 160 -7.07 -4.82 -17.11
C PRO A 160 -8.11 -5.32 -16.11
N PHE A 161 -9.19 -5.91 -16.62
CA PHE A 161 -10.37 -6.24 -15.81
C PHE A 161 -10.08 -7.32 -14.76
N HIS A 162 -9.15 -8.24 -15.05
CA HIS A 162 -8.73 -9.28 -14.11
C HIS A 162 -8.17 -8.73 -12.78
N LEU A 163 -7.66 -7.49 -12.77
CA LEU A 163 -7.15 -6.85 -11.55
C LEU A 163 -8.27 -6.54 -10.54
N PHE A 164 -9.53 -6.40 -10.99
CA PHE A 164 -10.67 -6.21 -10.10
C PHE A 164 -11.21 -7.54 -9.53
N ASN A 165 -10.78 -8.68 -10.08
CA ASN A 165 -11.20 -10.00 -9.62
C ASN A 165 -10.01 -10.96 -9.46
N PRO A 166 -9.03 -10.63 -8.60
CA PRO A 166 -7.80 -11.43 -8.47
C PRO A 166 -8.08 -12.85 -7.96
N ARG A 167 -9.17 -13.04 -7.22
CA ARG A 167 -9.60 -14.34 -6.68
C ARG A 167 -10.43 -15.17 -7.67
N LYS A 168 -10.62 -14.70 -8.91
CA LYS A 168 -11.38 -15.36 -9.97
C LYS A 168 -12.77 -15.84 -9.50
N LYS A 169 -13.47 -14.98 -8.73
CA LYS A 169 -14.85 -15.27 -8.35
C LYS A 169 -15.73 -15.30 -9.60
N GLU A 170 -16.78 -16.10 -9.58
CA GLU A 170 -17.83 -16.05 -10.61
C GLU A 170 -18.63 -14.76 -10.41
N LEU A 171 -18.41 -13.80 -11.32
CA LEU A 171 -19.07 -12.50 -11.31
C LEU A 171 -20.22 -12.52 -12.30
N ASP A 172 -21.39 -12.09 -11.85
CA ASP A 172 -22.58 -11.96 -12.69
C ASP A 172 -22.60 -10.58 -13.35
N SER A 173 -22.42 -9.52 -12.56
CA SER A 173 -22.62 -8.15 -13.04
C SER A 173 -21.88 -7.09 -12.24
N ILE A 174 -21.60 -5.95 -12.88
CA ILE A 174 -21.00 -4.78 -12.22
C ILE A 174 -22.10 -3.96 -11.55
N LYS A 175 -22.02 -3.83 -10.23
CA LYS A 175 -22.95 -3.06 -9.40
C LYS A 175 -22.60 -1.57 -9.38
N ALA A 176 -21.32 -1.24 -9.21
CA ALA A 176 -20.89 0.15 -9.09
C ALA A 176 -19.42 0.36 -9.47
N LEU A 177 -19.11 1.57 -9.94
CA LEU A 177 -17.75 2.10 -10.06
C LEU A 177 -17.52 3.16 -8.98
N TRP A 178 -16.44 3.00 -8.24
CA TRP A 178 -15.94 3.95 -7.27
C TRP A 178 -14.68 4.62 -7.79
N LEU A 179 -14.63 5.94 -7.63
CA LEU A 179 -13.49 6.78 -7.98
C LEU A 179 -13.11 7.61 -6.76
N GLN A 180 -11.81 7.68 -6.47
CA GLN A 180 -11.27 8.42 -5.34
C GLN A 180 -9.92 9.03 -5.72
N PHE A 181 -9.62 10.23 -5.23
CA PHE A 181 -8.25 10.74 -5.29
C PHE A 181 -7.31 9.83 -4.48
N ALA A 182 -6.14 9.55 -5.04
CA ALA A 182 -5.11 8.74 -4.42
C ALA A 182 -3.98 9.63 -3.87
N ASN A 183 -3.41 9.20 -2.74
CA ASN A 183 -2.41 9.89 -1.90
C ASN A 183 -2.99 10.90 -0.90
N SER A 184 -2.14 11.34 0.04
CA SER A 184 -2.48 12.17 1.20
C SER A 184 -2.53 13.67 0.93
N ASP A 185 -2.05 14.11 -0.24
CA ASP A 185 -2.02 15.53 -0.58
C ASP A 185 -3.37 15.97 -1.12
N ILE A 186 -3.85 17.11 -0.61
CA ILE A 186 -5.11 17.70 -1.03
C ILE A 186 -5.02 18.03 -2.53
N PRO A 187 -5.94 17.50 -3.38
CA PRO A 187 -5.92 17.79 -4.81
C PRO A 187 -6.11 19.29 -5.06
N ARG A 188 -5.27 19.87 -5.92
CA ARG A 188 -5.27 21.31 -6.23
C ARG A 188 -6.43 21.74 -7.13
N ALA A 189 -6.93 20.81 -7.93
CA ALA A 189 -8.05 21.00 -8.82
C ALA A 189 -8.86 19.72 -8.98
N GLY A 190 -10.06 19.88 -9.55
CA GLY A 190 -10.93 18.80 -9.97
C GLY A 190 -10.37 17.92 -11.10
N ILE A 191 -11.18 16.98 -11.58
CA ILE A 191 -10.88 16.15 -12.75
C ILE A 191 -12.13 16.01 -13.64
N SER A 192 -11.94 15.74 -14.91
CA SER A 192 -13.01 15.39 -15.86
C SER A 192 -12.82 13.95 -16.33
N ILE A 193 -13.92 13.21 -16.43
CA ILE A 193 -13.91 11.80 -16.85
C ILE A 193 -14.89 11.59 -18.00
N ALA A 194 -14.45 10.93 -19.07
CA ALA A 194 -15.26 10.64 -20.25
C ALA A 194 -15.17 9.17 -20.69
N ASP A 195 -16.15 8.75 -21.49
CA ASP A 195 -16.21 7.46 -22.22
C ASP A 195 -15.89 6.21 -21.38
N ILE A 196 -16.44 6.13 -20.16
CA ILE A 196 -16.31 4.95 -19.30
C ILE A 196 -16.95 3.75 -19.97
N SER A 197 -16.16 2.71 -20.24
CA SER A 197 -16.60 1.52 -20.97
C SER A 197 -15.78 0.30 -20.58
N LEU A 198 -16.36 -0.89 -20.75
CA LEU A 198 -15.61 -2.14 -20.72
C LEU A 198 -15.29 -2.53 -22.17
N GLN A 199 -14.01 -2.59 -22.51
CA GLN A 199 -13.57 -2.89 -23.88
C GLN A 199 -12.81 -4.21 -23.90
N ARG A 200 -13.10 -5.03 -24.92
CA ARG A 200 -12.29 -6.22 -25.19
C ARG A 200 -10.92 -5.73 -25.68
N GLN A 201 -9.87 -6.09 -24.96
CA GLN A 201 -8.50 -5.86 -25.38
C GLN A 201 -8.28 -6.66 -26.67
N THR A 202 -8.12 -5.95 -27.79
CA THR A 202 -7.40 -6.53 -28.92
C THR A 202 -5.98 -6.70 -28.41
N ILE A 203 -5.61 -7.91 -28.03
CA ILE A 203 -4.30 -8.23 -27.48
C ILE A 203 -3.24 -7.95 -28.56
N LYS A 204 -2.88 -6.69 -28.75
CA LYS A 204 -1.51 -6.31 -29.06
C LYS A 204 -0.83 -6.32 -27.72
N ILE A 205 -0.38 -7.50 -27.30
CA ILE A 205 0.81 -7.56 -26.46
C ILE A 205 1.84 -6.76 -27.27
N LYS A 206 2.00 -5.47 -26.97
CA LYS A 206 3.33 -4.91 -26.98
C LYS A 206 4.03 -5.85 -26.02
N LYS A 207 4.72 -6.85 -26.58
CA LYS A 207 5.91 -7.38 -25.96
C LYS A 207 6.71 -6.11 -25.80
N GLN A 208 6.59 -5.49 -24.64
CA GLN A 208 7.71 -4.78 -24.09
C GLN A 208 8.79 -5.83 -24.23
N THR A 209 9.72 -5.57 -25.14
CA THR A 209 10.93 -6.36 -25.26
C THR A 209 11.60 -6.13 -23.92
N ILE A 210 11.14 -6.87 -22.90
CA ILE A 210 11.90 -7.18 -21.72
C ILE A 210 13.18 -7.70 -22.35
N MET A 211 14.27 -6.98 -22.14
CA MET A 211 15.58 -7.46 -22.53
C MET A 211 15.66 -8.90 -22.04
N ASP A 212 15.61 -9.86 -22.97
CA ASP A 212 15.53 -11.28 -22.69
C ASP A 212 16.91 -11.82 -22.22
N ASP A 213 17.78 -10.94 -21.72
CA ASP A 213 19.20 -11.21 -21.50
C ASP A 213 19.74 -10.70 -20.16
N GLU A 214 18.87 -10.54 -19.16
CA GLU A 214 19.31 -10.57 -17.76
C GLU A 214 18.81 -11.86 -17.12
N SER A 215 19.36 -12.99 -17.57
CA SER A 215 19.14 -14.26 -16.87
C SER A 215 19.91 -14.25 -15.55
N PHE A 216 19.22 -14.48 -14.44
CA PHE A 216 19.87 -14.73 -13.16
C PHE A 216 20.75 -15.97 -13.31
N CYS A 217 22.06 -15.82 -13.11
CA CYS A 217 23.02 -16.90 -13.13
C CYS A 217 22.54 -18.08 -12.26
N GLU A 218 22.73 -19.31 -12.73
CA GLU A 218 22.44 -20.49 -11.94
C GLU A 218 23.43 -20.58 -10.77
N PHE A 219 22.99 -21.08 -9.61
CA PHE A 219 23.82 -21.08 -8.39
C PHE A 219 25.20 -21.73 -8.61
N LYS A 220 25.23 -22.85 -9.35
CA LYS A 220 26.44 -23.61 -9.69
C LYS A 220 27.44 -22.85 -10.57
N GLU A 221 26.99 -21.80 -11.25
CA GLU A 221 27.80 -20.98 -12.17
C GLU A 221 28.41 -19.76 -11.47
N ILE A 222 27.95 -19.45 -10.24
CA ILE A 222 28.47 -18.32 -9.46
C ILE A 222 29.90 -18.66 -9.00
N PRO A 223 30.91 -17.81 -9.31
CA PRO A 223 32.27 -18.02 -8.85
C PRO A 223 32.33 -18.14 -7.32
N GLN A 224 33.02 -19.16 -6.80
CA GLN A 224 33.12 -19.43 -5.35
C GLN A 224 33.58 -18.22 -4.53
N ARG A 225 34.43 -17.36 -5.10
CA ARG A 225 34.92 -16.12 -4.45
C ARG A 225 33.84 -15.08 -4.20
N LEU A 226 32.73 -15.14 -4.94
CA LEU A 226 31.57 -14.27 -4.79
C LEU A 226 30.56 -14.85 -3.80
N LEU A 227 30.64 -16.14 -3.48
CA LEU A 227 29.71 -16.74 -2.53
C LEU A 227 30.06 -16.31 -1.09
N MET A 228 29.05 -15.99 -0.29
CA MET A 228 29.17 -15.82 1.16
C MET A 228 29.35 -17.18 1.80
N PRO A 229 30.45 -17.46 2.51
CA PRO A 229 30.62 -18.75 3.17
C PRO A 229 29.45 -19.05 4.12
N LYS A 230 28.90 -20.27 4.04
CA LYS A 230 27.85 -20.71 4.95
C LYS A 230 28.31 -20.57 6.41
N ASN A 231 27.45 -19.99 7.23
CA ASN A 231 27.69 -19.69 8.64
C ASN A 231 28.94 -18.80 8.86
N ALA A 232 29.26 -17.92 7.90
CA ALA A 232 30.34 -16.96 8.03
C ALA A 232 30.15 -16.10 9.29
N ARG A 233 31.26 -15.85 9.97
CA ARG A 233 31.33 -14.82 11.01
C ARG A 233 31.85 -13.53 10.40
N ILE A 234 31.18 -12.44 10.74
CA ILE A 234 31.59 -11.09 10.35
C ILE A 234 32.27 -10.45 11.55
N SER A 235 33.45 -9.88 11.33
CA SER A 235 34.12 -8.97 12.26
C SER A 235 34.15 -7.55 11.68
N ILE A 236 34.44 -6.58 12.53
CA ILE A 236 34.67 -5.19 12.13
C ILE A 236 36.15 -4.88 12.36
N GLU A 237 36.85 -4.48 11.30
CA GLU A 237 38.26 -4.07 11.38
C GLU A 237 38.41 -2.68 10.75
N GLY A 238 38.59 -1.67 11.61
CA GLY A 238 38.58 -0.27 11.20
C GLY A 238 37.23 0.08 10.54
N PRO A 239 37.22 0.61 9.30
CA PRO A 239 35.98 0.95 8.59
C PRO A 239 35.34 -0.24 7.85
N ASN A 240 35.93 -1.44 7.91
CA ASN A 240 35.54 -2.56 7.05
C ASN A 240 34.78 -3.66 7.81
N LEU A 241 33.77 -4.21 7.16
CA LEU A 241 33.25 -5.54 7.49
C LEU A 241 34.21 -6.59 6.92
N VAL A 242 34.60 -7.55 7.75
CA VAL A 242 35.59 -8.57 7.42
C VAL A 242 34.97 -9.95 7.51
N VAL A 243 35.12 -10.71 6.42
CA VAL A 243 34.66 -12.11 6.31
C VAL A 243 35.87 -12.97 6.01
N ASN A 244 36.18 -13.92 6.90
CA ASN A 244 37.35 -14.79 6.80
C ASN A 244 38.67 -14.01 6.57
N GLY A 245 38.86 -12.91 7.30
CA GLY A 245 40.08 -12.10 7.25
C GLY A 245 40.22 -11.21 6.01
N LYS A 246 39.16 -11.04 5.20
CA LYS A 246 39.16 -10.12 4.06
C LYS A 246 38.02 -9.11 4.16
N PRO A 247 38.27 -7.81 3.90
CA PRO A 247 37.22 -6.83 3.72
C PRO A 247 36.22 -7.27 2.65
N ARG A 248 34.93 -7.19 2.96
CA ARG A 248 33.84 -7.54 2.04
C ARG A 248 32.72 -6.53 2.16
N PHE A 249 32.24 -6.08 1.01
CA PHE A 249 30.99 -5.33 0.94
C PHE A 249 29.84 -6.32 1.07
N ILE A 250 28.91 -6.08 2.00
CA ILE A 250 27.81 -6.98 2.31
C ILE A 250 26.52 -6.36 1.80
N ILE A 251 25.81 -7.10 0.95
CA ILE A 251 24.46 -6.74 0.50
C ILE A 251 23.47 -7.59 1.30
N GLY A 252 22.64 -6.94 2.10
CA GLY A 252 21.61 -7.59 2.90
C GLY A 252 20.22 -7.40 2.33
N THR A 253 19.32 -8.30 2.68
CA THR A 253 17.87 -8.11 2.55
C THR A 253 17.21 -8.47 3.88
N GLN A 254 15.91 -8.19 4.02
CA GLN A 254 15.16 -8.40 5.25
C GLN A 254 13.89 -9.18 4.97
N VAL A 255 13.53 -10.08 5.89
CA VAL A 255 12.21 -10.70 5.93
C VAL A 255 11.36 -10.13 7.05
N SER A 256 10.05 -10.11 6.82
CA SER A 256 9.07 -9.79 7.86
C SER A 256 9.21 -10.70 9.08
N ALA A 257 8.82 -10.19 10.26
CA ALA A 257 8.64 -11.03 11.44
C ALA A 257 7.65 -12.17 11.17
N ALA A 258 6.70 -12.05 10.24
CA ALA A 258 5.73 -13.09 9.85
C ALA A 258 5.91 -13.49 8.38
N PRO A 259 6.97 -14.26 8.03
CA PRO A 259 7.34 -14.51 6.64
C PRO A 259 6.31 -15.34 5.86
N ASP A 260 5.54 -16.17 6.55
CA ASP A 260 4.46 -17.00 6.01
C ASP A 260 3.22 -16.21 5.57
N GLN A 261 3.06 -14.97 6.06
CA GLN A 261 1.97 -14.08 5.65
C GLN A 261 2.32 -13.23 4.43
N GLY A 262 3.59 -13.23 4.01
CA GLY A 262 4.08 -12.46 2.87
C GLY A 262 4.48 -13.35 1.70
N VAL A 263 5.59 -14.08 1.86
CA VAL A 263 6.30 -14.73 0.74
C VAL A 263 5.81 -16.15 0.48
N GLU A 264 5.51 -16.93 1.53
CA GLU A 264 5.03 -18.32 1.39
C GLU A 264 3.51 -18.42 1.17
N GLY A 265 2.92 -17.38 0.57
CA GLY A 265 1.48 -17.20 0.43
C GLY A 265 0.94 -17.49 -0.99
N PRO A 266 -0.13 -16.79 -1.42
CA PRO A 266 -0.66 -16.94 -2.77
C PRO A 266 0.33 -16.42 -3.83
N PRO A 267 0.29 -16.94 -5.08
CA PRO A 267 1.11 -16.44 -6.18
C PRO A 267 1.05 -14.93 -6.28
N THR A 268 2.21 -14.29 -6.31
CA THR A 268 2.28 -12.84 -6.49
C THR A 268 2.01 -12.52 -7.95
N ILE A 269 1.05 -11.62 -8.21
CA ILE A 269 0.61 -11.27 -9.56
C ILE A 269 1.58 -10.25 -10.16
N GLY A 270 1.84 -10.34 -11.47
CA GLY A 270 2.54 -9.28 -12.21
C GLY A 270 3.96 -9.62 -12.71
N TYR A 271 4.53 -10.77 -12.33
CA TYR A 271 5.80 -11.25 -12.92
C TYR A 271 5.62 -12.47 -13.83
N HIS A 272 6.61 -12.68 -14.69
CA HIS A 272 6.70 -13.88 -15.54
C HIS A 272 6.97 -15.13 -14.70
N GLU A 273 6.38 -16.27 -15.07
CA GLU A 273 6.49 -17.56 -14.33
C GLU A 273 7.94 -17.98 -14.02
N LYS A 274 8.88 -17.60 -14.87
CA LYS A 274 10.33 -17.82 -14.67
C LYS A 274 10.89 -17.20 -13.38
N TYR A 275 10.17 -16.29 -12.73
CA TYR A 275 10.58 -15.62 -11.49
C TYR A 275 9.85 -16.12 -10.24
N LYS A 276 8.99 -17.15 -10.33
CA LYS A 276 8.30 -17.73 -9.17
C LYS A 276 9.25 -18.11 -8.03
N TRP A 277 10.45 -18.58 -8.37
CA TRP A 277 11.48 -18.97 -7.39
C TRP A 277 11.97 -17.80 -6.50
N ILE A 278 11.76 -16.55 -6.91
CA ILE A 278 12.11 -15.33 -6.16
C ILE A 278 10.97 -14.93 -5.20
N TYR A 279 9.72 -15.08 -5.64
CA TYR A 279 8.57 -14.41 -5.01
C TYR A 279 7.58 -15.34 -4.28
N GLU A 280 7.60 -16.65 -4.56
CA GLU A 280 6.59 -17.60 -4.03
C GLU A 280 7.11 -18.52 -2.93
N LYS A 281 8.38 -18.34 -2.51
CA LYS A 281 8.97 -19.08 -1.39
C LYS A 281 9.98 -18.21 -0.66
N LEU A 282 10.20 -18.50 0.62
CA LEU A 282 11.33 -17.89 1.32
C LEU A 282 12.64 -18.27 0.64
N PRO A 283 13.58 -17.31 0.49
CA PRO A 283 14.81 -17.57 -0.22
C PRO A 283 15.72 -18.47 0.63
N ASP A 284 16.03 -19.65 0.12
CA ASP A 284 17.11 -20.48 0.64
C ASP A 284 18.49 -19.83 0.36
N TYR A 285 19.55 -20.43 0.90
CA TYR A 285 20.91 -19.96 0.67
C TYR A 285 21.23 -19.78 -0.83
N GLU A 286 20.88 -20.75 -1.68
CA GLU A 286 21.19 -20.67 -3.11
C GLU A 286 20.45 -19.51 -3.79
N THR A 287 19.18 -19.36 -3.46
CA THR A 287 18.32 -18.27 -3.93
C THR A 287 18.90 -16.92 -3.54
N CYS A 288 19.29 -16.73 -2.28
CA CYS A 288 19.94 -15.50 -1.83
C CYS A 288 21.23 -15.21 -2.59
N GLN A 289 22.08 -16.23 -2.78
CA GLN A 289 23.36 -16.06 -3.46
C GLN A 289 23.19 -15.73 -4.95
N ARG A 290 22.19 -16.32 -5.63
CA ARG A 290 21.81 -15.96 -7.01
C ARG A 290 21.33 -14.52 -7.14
N LEU A 291 20.68 -14.00 -6.10
CA LEU A 291 20.22 -12.61 -6.02
C LEU A 291 21.32 -11.64 -5.53
N GLY A 292 22.49 -12.15 -5.16
CA GLY A 292 23.60 -11.34 -4.66
C GLY A 292 23.49 -10.95 -3.19
N PHE A 293 22.62 -11.60 -2.40
CA PHE A 293 22.46 -11.34 -0.97
C PHE A 293 23.46 -12.14 -0.14
N ASP A 294 24.23 -11.41 0.66
CA ASP A 294 25.28 -11.87 1.55
C ASP A 294 24.85 -11.95 3.01
N SER A 295 23.69 -11.37 3.37
CA SER A 295 23.15 -11.40 4.72
C SER A 295 21.62 -11.35 4.71
N MET A 296 21.03 -11.74 5.85
CA MET A 296 19.57 -11.73 6.04
C MET A 296 19.20 -11.05 7.34
N GLY A 297 18.28 -10.10 7.26
CA GLY A 297 17.67 -9.43 8.39
C GLY A 297 16.31 -9.99 8.72
N PHE A 298 15.88 -9.78 9.95
CA PHE A 298 14.48 -9.97 10.33
C PHE A 298 14.08 -9.01 11.45
N PHE A 299 12.79 -8.72 11.55
CA PHE A 299 12.23 -7.94 12.65
C PHE A 299 12.00 -8.79 13.88
N VAL A 300 12.30 -8.25 15.05
CA VAL A 300 11.98 -8.91 16.32
C VAL A 300 10.47 -9.09 16.44
N PRO A 301 9.99 -10.32 16.71
CA PRO A 301 8.56 -10.60 16.70
C PRO A 301 7.86 -10.04 17.95
N GLY A 302 6.55 -9.81 17.84
CA GLY A 302 5.72 -9.17 18.88
C GLY A 302 5.40 -10.02 20.11
N ASP A 303 5.84 -11.28 20.15
CA ASP A 303 5.56 -12.26 21.20
C ASP A 303 5.99 -11.81 22.61
N TRP A 304 6.93 -10.85 22.74
CA TRP A 304 7.28 -10.27 24.03
C TRP A 304 6.09 -9.65 24.77
N MET A 305 5.07 -9.18 24.04
CA MET A 305 3.88 -8.57 24.61
C MET A 305 2.97 -9.58 25.32
N LEU A 306 3.16 -10.89 25.10
CA LEU A 306 2.39 -11.96 25.75
C LEU A 306 2.55 -11.96 27.28
N GLU A 307 3.61 -11.34 27.81
CA GLU A 307 3.79 -11.19 29.25
C GLU A 307 2.78 -10.21 29.88
N PHE A 308 2.18 -9.33 29.08
CA PHE A 308 1.19 -8.34 29.53
C PHE A 308 -0.24 -8.77 29.26
N ASP A 309 -0.51 -9.29 28.06
CA ASP A 309 -1.83 -9.80 27.68
C ASP A 309 -1.72 -10.79 26.52
N GLN A 310 -2.33 -11.96 26.72
CA GLN A 310 -2.37 -13.04 25.73
C GLN A 310 -3.15 -12.65 24.47
N ASN A 311 -4.03 -11.63 24.55
CA ASN A 311 -4.83 -11.13 23.43
C ASN A 311 -4.13 -10.01 22.63
N VAL A 312 -3.02 -9.47 23.13
CA VAL A 312 -2.28 -8.36 22.47
C VAL A 312 -1.26 -8.87 21.47
N ALA A 313 -0.87 -10.14 21.56
CA ALA A 313 -0.12 -10.77 20.50
C ALA A 313 -0.91 -10.64 19.20
N TRP A 314 -0.31 -9.92 18.26
CA TRP A 314 -0.65 -10.01 16.84
C TRP A 314 -0.93 -11.48 16.53
N ASN A 315 -2.11 -11.78 15.94
CA ASN A 315 -2.64 -13.12 15.62
C ASN A 315 -1.64 -13.97 14.80
N ARG A 316 -0.53 -14.33 15.41
CA ARG A 316 0.53 -15.11 14.83
C ARG A 316 0.30 -16.52 15.30
N LYS A 317 0.05 -17.40 14.34
CA LYS A 317 -0.08 -18.82 14.63
C LYS A 317 1.26 -19.31 15.20
N PRO A 318 1.29 -20.17 16.23
CA PRO A 318 2.53 -20.75 16.75
C PRO A 318 3.43 -21.34 15.66
N GLU A 319 2.83 -21.85 14.58
CA GLU A 319 3.50 -22.39 13.39
C GLU A 319 4.31 -21.32 12.65
N SER A 320 3.77 -20.11 12.48
CA SER A 320 4.45 -18.99 11.84
C SER A 320 5.72 -18.61 12.60
N PHE A 321 5.68 -18.64 13.93
CA PHE A 321 6.83 -18.38 14.80
C PHE A 321 7.90 -19.44 14.63
N LYS A 322 7.53 -20.73 14.70
CA LYS A 322 8.44 -21.85 14.44
C LYS A 322 9.08 -21.74 13.05
N ARG A 323 8.28 -21.43 12.02
CA ARG A 323 8.73 -21.33 10.63
C ARG A 323 9.83 -20.27 10.45
N LEU A 324 9.68 -19.09 11.06
CA LEU A 324 10.71 -18.04 11.01
C LEU A 324 12.06 -18.57 11.51
N PHE A 325 12.11 -19.24 12.66
CA PHE A 325 13.39 -19.72 13.19
C PHE A 325 13.96 -20.90 12.42
N SER A 326 13.12 -21.79 11.88
CA SER A 326 13.56 -22.82 10.95
C SER A 326 14.22 -22.18 9.71
N PHE A 327 13.59 -21.16 9.13
CA PHE A 327 14.14 -20.40 8.02
C PHE A 327 15.51 -19.77 8.35
N LEU A 328 15.63 -19.10 9.51
CA LEU A 328 16.88 -18.48 9.94
C LEU A 328 18.01 -19.51 10.15
N GLN A 329 17.68 -20.76 10.51
CA GLN A 329 18.65 -21.86 10.60
C GLN A 329 19.05 -22.40 9.22
N GLU A 330 18.07 -22.52 8.31
CA GLU A 330 18.22 -23.09 6.96
C GLU A 330 19.04 -22.17 6.02
N ILE A 331 18.98 -20.85 6.22
CA ILE A 331 19.56 -19.90 5.26
C ILE A 331 21.09 -19.83 5.33
N HIS A 332 21.70 -20.18 6.47
CA HIS A 332 23.16 -20.20 6.67
C HIS A 332 23.90 -18.89 6.33
N LEU A 333 23.19 -17.76 6.23
CA LEU A 333 23.79 -16.43 6.01
C LEU A 333 23.98 -15.69 7.34
N PRO A 334 24.96 -14.78 7.42
CA PRO A 334 25.05 -13.85 8.53
C PRO A 334 23.74 -13.09 8.76
N LEU A 335 23.34 -12.99 10.02
CA LEU A 335 22.06 -12.40 10.41
C LEU A 335 22.25 -10.99 10.98
N TYR A 336 21.33 -10.08 10.68
CA TYR A 336 21.13 -8.87 11.47
C TYR A 336 19.72 -8.86 12.06
N VAL A 337 19.57 -8.18 13.18
CA VAL A 337 18.30 -8.14 13.93
C VAL A 337 17.82 -6.71 13.97
N ASP A 338 16.57 -6.51 13.55
CA ASP A 338 15.95 -5.20 13.52
C ASP A 338 14.91 -5.06 14.64
N PHE A 339 15.16 -4.09 15.52
CA PHE A 339 14.28 -3.70 16.62
C PHE A 339 13.36 -2.52 16.24
N THR A 340 12.78 -2.56 15.04
CA THR A 340 11.72 -1.62 14.64
C THR A 340 10.51 -1.76 15.55
N LEU A 341 10.16 -0.70 16.26
CA LEU A 341 8.98 -0.62 17.13
C LEU A 341 7.75 -0.16 16.35
N PHE A 342 7.27 -1.00 15.42
CA PHE A 342 6.05 -0.73 14.66
C PHE A 342 4.88 -0.34 15.57
N PRO A 343 4.28 0.87 15.41
CA PRO A 343 3.19 1.33 16.28
C PRO A 343 1.97 0.40 16.25
N HIS A 344 1.68 -0.21 15.09
CA HIS A 344 0.56 -1.13 14.90
C HIS A 344 0.82 -2.56 15.39
N VAL A 345 2.08 -2.88 15.77
CA VAL A 345 2.43 -4.17 16.39
C VAL A 345 2.77 -3.93 17.85
N HIS A 346 3.95 -3.38 18.12
CA HIS A 346 4.47 -3.19 19.48
C HIS A 346 3.81 -2.04 20.22
N GLY A 347 3.35 -1.00 19.49
CA GLY A 347 2.66 0.15 20.08
C GLY A 347 1.24 -0.15 20.59
N LYS A 348 0.63 -1.26 20.18
CA LYS A 348 -0.70 -1.71 20.67
C LYS A 348 -0.73 -1.89 22.19
N LEU A 349 0.41 -2.20 22.80
CA LEU A 349 0.54 -2.28 24.25
C LEU A 349 0.09 -0.98 24.93
N THR A 350 0.33 0.18 24.30
CA THR A 350 -0.05 1.50 24.81
C THR A 350 -1.56 1.79 24.75
N GLU A 351 -2.34 0.93 24.11
CA GLU A 351 -3.79 1.02 23.96
C GLU A 351 -4.53 0.14 24.98
N MET A 352 -3.81 -0.71 25.71
CA MET A 352 -4.40 -1.61 26.69
C MET A 352 -5.04 -0.87 27.87
N PRO A 353 -6.16 -1.39 28.41
CA PRO A 353 -6.71 -0.92 29.68
C PRO A 353 -5.65 -0.97 30.79
N GLY A 354 -5.47 0.14 31.50
CA GLY A 354 -4.51 0.22 32.61
C GLY A 354 -3.05 0.41 32.19
N PHE A 355 -2.74 0.60 30.91
CA PHE A 355 -1.38 0.94 30.50
C PHE A 355 -0.91 2.24 31.17
N PRO A 356 0.30 2.28 31.79
CA PRO A 356 0.75 3.44 32.55
C PRO A 356 0.83 4.70 31.67
N PRO A 357 0.08 5.79 31.98
CA PRO A 357 0.10 6.99 31.16
C PRO A 357 1.49 7.62 31.01
N ALA A 358 2.33 7.53 32.05
CA ALA A 358 3.69 8.05 32.04
C ALA A 358 4.59 7.35 31.00
N ALA A 359 4.36 6.06 30.76
CA ALA A 359 5.14 5.24 29.83
C ALA A 359 4.75 5.46 28.36
N LYS A 360 3.65 6.16 28.09
CA LYS A 360 3.14 6.38 26.74
C LYS A 360 3.74 7.65 26.14
N MET A 361 4.23 7.56 24.90
CA MET A 361 4.67 8.75 24.18
C MET A 361 3.47 9.66 23.85
N ASN A 362 3.65 10.98 23.90
CA ASN A 362 2.58 11.90 23.56
C ASN A 362 2.29 11.84 22.05
N PRO A 363 1.07 11.45 21.63
CA PRO A 363 0.73 11.28 20.21
C PRO A 363 0.78 12.58 19.41
N SER A 364 0.67 13.75 20.07
CA SER A 364 0.73 15.05 19.39
C SER A 364 2.10 15.35 18.76
N TYR A 365 3.15 14.67 19.21
CA TYR A 365 4.51 14.87 18.71
C TYR A 365 4.81 14.15 17.40
N LYS A 366 3.88 13.33 16.88
CA LYS A 366 4.01 12.59 15.60
C LYS A 366 5.37 11.89 15.45
N GLN A 367 5.82 11.24 16.52
CA GLN A 367 7.11 10.54 16.54
C GLN A 367 7.10 9.30 15.65
N HIS A 368 8.25 9.03 15.02
CA HIS A 368 8.47 7.91 14.13
C HIS A 368 8.97 6.71 14.94
N TRP A 369 8.16 5.65 14.92
CA TRP A 369 8.46 4.32 15.47
C TRP A 369 8.98 4.30 16.92
N LEU A 370 8.46 5.20 17.76
CA LEU A 370 8.78 5.33 19.19
C LEU A 370 7.49 5.44 20.04
N PRO A 371 6.82 4.31 20.35
CA PRO A 371 5.54 4.33 21.08
C PRO A 371 5.70 4.58 22.59
N PHE A 372 6.87 4.30 23.16
CA PHE A 372 7.12 4.39 24.60
C PHE A 372 7.93 5.64 24.96
N ASN A 373 7.57 6.27 26.08
CA ASN A 373 8.19 7.50 26.56
C ASN A 373 9.59 7.27 27.13
N THR A 374 10.61 7.71 26.40
CA THR A 374 12.03 7.59 26.77
C THR A 374 12.46 8.51 27.92
N ASP A 375 11.62 9.45 28.36
CA ASP A 375 11.92 10.33 29.50
C ASP A 375 11.57 9.74 30.86
N THR A 376 10.85 8.63 30.88
CA THR A 376 10.36 7.98 32.11
C THR A 376 11.02 6.62 32.28
N GLU A 377 11.27 6.22 33.53
CA GLU A 377 11.79 4.88 33.81
C GLU A 377 10.79 3.80 33.38
N GLU A 378 9.50 4.07 33.53
CA GLU A 378 8.43 3.19 33.10
C GLU A 378 8.49 2.96 31.58
N GLY A 379 8.54 4.02 30.77
CA GLY A 379 8.63 3.90 29.31
C GLY A 379 9.93 3.25 28.84
N MET A 380 11.08 3.62 29.45
CA MET A 380 12.36 2.96 29.19
C MET A 380 12.35 1.46 29.56
N SER A 381 11.58 1.05 30.56
CA SER A 381 11.46 -0.36 30.94
C SER A 381 10.84 -1.21 29.82
N TYR A 382 9.88 -0.69 29.06
CA TYR A 382 9.27 -1.40 27.92
C TYR A 382 10.25 -1.54 26.76
N LEU A 383 11.04 -0.51 26.46
CA LEU A 383 12.10 -0.57 25.46
C LEU A 383 13.16 -1.62 25.82
N ARG A 384 13.61 -1.63 27.08
CA ARG A 384 14.57 -2.62 27.59
C ARG A 384 14.03 -4.05 27.48
N ARG A 385 12.77 -4.28 27.86
CA ARG A 385 12.12 -5.60 27.73
C ARG A 385 12.07 -6.09 26.29
N PHE A 386 11.70 -5.21 25.35
CA PHE A 386 11.68 -5.55 23.92
C PHE A 386 13.07 -5.93 23.40
N TRP A 387 14.10 -5.15 23.75
CA TRP A 387 15.48 -5.43 23.36
C TRP A 387 16.02 -6.72 23.99
N GLU A 388 15.80 -6.90 25.29
CA GLU A 388 16.20 -8.11 26.00
C GLU A 388 15.52 -9.34 25.41
N TYR A 389 14.22 -9.26 25.08
CA TYR A 389 13.51 -10.35 24.45
C TYR A 389 14.14 -10.75 23.12
N GLY A 390 14.34 -9.80 22.20
CA GLY A 390 14.93 -10.09 20.89
C GLY A 390 16.37 -10.60 20.98
N ALA A 391 17.18 -10.06 21.90
CA ALA A 391 18.55 -10.52 22.12
C ALA A 391 18.59 -11.94 22.71
N ARG A 392 17.76 -12.22 23.74
CA ARG A 392 17.64 -13.56 24.34
C ARG A 392 17.18 -14.59 23.31
N LEU A 393 16.20 -14.24 22.47
CA LEU A 393 15.74 -15.11 21.39
C LEU A 393 16.89 -15.62 20.50
N MET A 394 17.87 -14.76 20.20
CA MET A 394 19.04 -15.12 19.39
C MET A 394 20.00 -16.02 20.14
N VAL A 395 20.36 -15.63 21.37
CA VAL A 395 21.31 -16.38 22.21
C VAL A 395 20.77 -17.79 22.51
N ASP A 396 19.51 -17.89 22.94
CA ASP A 396 18.87 -19.16 23.33
C ASP A 396 18.75 -20.15 22.15
N ARG A 397 18.80 -19.65 20.92
CA ARG A 397 18.73 -20.45 19.69
C ARG A 397 20.07 -20.65 19.00
N GLY A 398 21.16 -20.19 19.62
CA GLY A 398 22.52 -20.35 19.11
C GLY A 398 22.87 -19.49 17.90
N PHE A 399 22.12 -18.41 17.65
CA PHE A 399 22.46 -17.46 16.60
C PHE A 399 23.49 -16.44 17.08
N THR A 400 24.32 -15.96 16.15
CA THR A 400 25.31 -14.89 16.40
C THR A 400 25.15 -13.79 15.35
N PRO A 401 24.18 -12.87 15.52
CA PRO A 401 24.01 -11.74 14.61
C PRO A 401 25.25 -10.86 14.58
N PHE A 402 25.54 -10.24 13.42
CA PHE A 402 26.70 -9.36 13.30
C PHE A 402 26.40 -7.90 13.67
N PHE A 403 25.14 -7.48 13.65
CA PHE A 403 24.68 -6.27 14.32
C PHE A 403 23.21 -6.34 14.72
N TYR A 404 22.83 -5.40 15.58
CA TYR A 404 21.45 -5.12 15.98
C TYR A 404 21.13 -3.67 15.60
N GLU A 405 20.07 -3.48 14.81
CA GLU A 405 19.49 -2.16 14.59
C GLU A 405 18.53 -1.87 15.75
N LEU A 406 18.91 -0.94 16.64
CA LEU A 406 18.21 -0.72 17.92
C LEU A 406 16.87 0.02 17.76
N PHE A 407 16.77 0.83 16.72
CA PHE A 407 15.61 1.60 16.33
C PHE A 407 15.65 1.78 14.83
N ASN A 408 14.49 1.97 14.23
CA ASN A 408 14.39 2.28 12.81
C ASN A 408 13.92 3.73 12.66
N GLU A 409 14.77 4.54 12.05
CA GLU A 409 14.60 5.99 11.84
C GLU A 409 13.88 6.71 13.00
N PRO A 410 14.33 6.56 14.27
CA PRO A 410 13.58 7.09 15.40
C PRO A 410 13.50 8.62 15.31
N SER A 411 12.29 9.16 15.40
CA SER A 411 12.12 10.60 15.63
C SER A 411 11.63 10.84 17.05
N TYR A 412 12.39 11.65 17.78
CA TYR A 412 12.12 11.92 19.19
C TYR A 412 11.94 13.42 19.42
N PHE A 413 10.86 13.77 20.13
CA PHE A 413 10.56 15.12 20.57
C PHE A 413 9.85 15.08 21.92
N SER A 414 10.36 15.84 22.89
CA SER A 414 9.74 15.94 24.21
C SER A 414 9.85 17.34 24.77
N THR A 415 8.74 17.83 25.35
CA THR A 415 8.72 19.08 26.13
C THR A 415 8.60 18.83 27.63
N SER A 416 8.89 17.60 28.09
CA SER A 416 8.83 17.23 29.51
C SER A 416 9.74 18.12 30.37
N PRO A 417 9.38 18.41 31.63
CA PRO A 417 10.25 19.14 32.54
C PRO A 417 11.66 18.52 32.67
N GLN A 418 11.72 17.17 32.68
CA GLN A 418 12.95 16.41 32.74
C GLN A 418 13.82 16.64 31.50
N ASN A 419 13.24 16.59 30.29
CA ASN A 419 13.99 16.85 29.06
C ASN A 419 14.46 18.31 28.96
N ARG A 420 13.64 19.27 29.42
CA ARG A 420 14.07 20.69 29.51
C ARG A 420 15.26 20.87 30.44
N GLN A 421 15.26 20.19 31.59
CA GLN A 421 16.39 20.22 32.52
C GLN A 421 17.65 19.61 31.90
N ARG A 422 17.53 18.46 31.20
CA ARG A 422 18.64 17.84 30.46
C ARG A 422 19.18 18.78 29.39
N PHE A 423 18.30 19.44 28.65
CA PHE A 423 18.68 20.43 27.63
C PHE A 423 19.41 21.62 28.23
N GLN A 424 18.91 22.20 29.33
CA GLN A 424 19.60 23.29 30.03
C GLN A 424 20.98 22.87 30.55
N LEU A 425 21.12 21.65 31.08
CA LEU A 425 22.42 21.11 31.51
C LEU A 425 23.37 20.96 30.33
N ALA A 426 22.91 20.45 29.20
CA ALA A 426 23.71 20.34 27.98
C ALA A 426 24.16 21.71 27.45
N LEU A 427 23.29 22.73 27.49
CA LEU A 427 23.67 24.10 27.13
C LEU A 427 24.76 24.65 28.04
N LYS A 428 24.62 24.49 29.38
CA LYS A 428 25.67 24.89 30.32
C LYS A 428 26.99 24.16 30.07
N GLN A 429 26.94 22.87 29.76
CA GLN A 429 28.14 22.07 29.51
C GLN A 429 28.86 22.51 28.23
N ASN A 430 28.11 22.79 27.18
CA ASN A 430 28.67 23.11 25.86
C ASN A 430 29.04 24.59 25.70
N TYR A 431 28.32 25.50 26.37
CA TYR A 431 28.42 26.94 26.15
C TYR A 431 28.68 27.76 27.42
N GLN A 432 28.74 27.12 28.60
CA GLN A 432 28.99 27.76 29.91
C GLN A 432 27.92 28.80 30.34
N THR A 433 26.87 28.98 29.56
CA THR A 433 25.73 29.87 29.82
C THR A 433 24.41 29.15 29.53
N ILE A 434 23.28 29.65 30.05
CA ILE A 434 21.93 29.24 29.63
C ILE A 434 21.33 30.35 28.77
#